data_AF-A0A2V8NAL9-F1
#
_entry.id   AF-A0A2V8NAL9-F1
#
_cell.length_a   1.000
_cell.length_b   1.000
_cell.length_c   1.000
_cell.angle_alpha   90.00
_cell.angle_beta   90.00
_cell.angle_gamma   90.00
#
_symmetry.space_group_name_H-M   'P 1'
#
loop_
_entity.id
_entity.type
_entity.pdbx_description
1 polymer ?
#
loop_
_entity_poly.entity_id
_entity_poly.type
_entity_poly.pdbx_seq_one_letter_code
_entity_poly.pdbx_strand_id
1 'polypeptide(L)' 'MYLLYSFLFTLGIIALLPRFAWDAIRNGKYVAGLRERLGRLPEIDTKGRPVIWLHCVSVGE' A
#
# COMPACT_ATOMS: atom_id res chain seq x y z
N MET A 1 -28.23 -0.91 16.40
CA MET A 1 -27.55 -0.72 17.70
C MET A 1 -26.04 -0.49 17.60
N TYR A 2 -25.50 -0.10 16.42
CA TYR A 2 -24.09 0.31 16.28
C TYR A 2 -23.90 1.56 15.42
N LEU A 3 -25.00 2.23 15.00
CA LEU A 3 -24.94 3.34 14.06
C LEU A 3 -24.05 4.49 14.55
N LEU A 4 -24.17 4.88 15.82
CA LEU A 4 -23.35 5.95 16.39
C LEU A 4 -21.86 5.57 16.43
N TYR A 5 -21.56 4.34 16.82
CA TYR A 5 -20.20 3.81 16.85
C TYR A 5 -19.60 3.78 15.43
N SER A 6 -20.32 3.18 14.46
CA SER A 6 -19.87 3.12 13.07
C SER A 6 -19.71 4.52 12.47
N PHE A 7 -20.58 5.47 12.82
CA PHE A 7 -20.51 6.84 12.34
C PHE A 7 -19.27 7.56 12.88
N LEU A 8 -19.04 7.52 14.20
CA LEU A 8 -17.86 8.10 14.84
C LEU A 8 -16.56 7.47 14.31
N PHE A 9 -16.56 6.14 14.13
CA PHE A 9 -15.42 5.42 13.58
C PHE A 9 -15.11 5.84 12.13
N THR A 10 -16.15 5.93 11.29
CA THR A 10 -16.01 6.37 9.90
C THR A 10 -15.50 7.81 9.84
N LEU A 11 -16.02 8.70 10.68
CA LEU A 11 -15.61 10.10 10.75
C LEU A 11 -14.15 10.23 11.21
N GLY A 12 -13.74 9.43 12.19
CA GLY A 12 -12.35 9.34 12.64
C GLY A 12 -11.41 8.86 11.54
N ILE A 13 -11.79 7.83 10.77
CA ILE A 13 -11.03 7.37 9.62
C ILE A 13 -10.91 8.48 8.57
N ILE A 14 -12.01 9.13 8.18
CA ILE A 14 -12.00 10.20 7.18
C ILE A 14 -11.10 11.36 7.61
N ALA A 15 -11.14 11.74 8.89
CA ALA A 15 -10.30 12.82 9.42
C ALA A 15 -8.80 12.47 9.40
N LEU A 16 -8.45 11.19 9.64
CA LEU A 16 -7.07 10.73 9.64
C LEU A 16 -6.55 10.34 8.25
N LEU A 17 -7.45 10.01 7.32
CA LEU A 17 -7.15 9.62 5.94
C LEU A 17 -6.23 10.61 5.20
N PRO A 18 -6.43 11.95 5.23
CA PRO A 18 -5.53 12.88 4.57
C PRO A 18 -4.13 12.89 5.21
N ARG A 19 -4.03 12.69 6.53
CA ARG A 19 -2.73 12.59 7.21
C ARG A 19 -2.01 11.32 6.80
N PHE A 20 -2.70 10.19 6.76
CA PHE A 20 -2.12 8.92 6.30
C PHE A 20 -1.75 8.96 4.82
N ALA A 21 -2.58 9.58 3.98
CA ALA A 21 -2.27 9.78 2.57
C ALA A 21 -1.03 10.66 2.39
N TRP A 22 -0.92 11.75 3.14
CA TRP A 22 0.25 12.62 3.14
C TRP A 22 1.50 11.90 3.60
N ASP A 23 1.41 11.13 4.68
CA ASP A 23 2.52 10.35 5.23
C ASP A 23 2.97 9.25 4.26
N ALA A 24 2.02 8.57 3.62
CA ALA A 24 2.29 7.58 2.58
C ALA A 24 3.02 8.19 1.37
N ILE A 25 2.55 9.34 0.88
CA ILE A 25 3.19 10.06 -0.24
C ILE A 25 4.59 10.56 0.16
N ARG A 26 4.73 11.15 1.36
CA ARG A 26 5.96 11.82 1.79
C ARG A 26 7.06 10.85 2.21
N ASN A 27 6.71 9.80 2.96
CA ASN A 27 7.71 8.87 3.47
C ASN A 27 8.12 7.82 2.44
N GLY A 28 7.31 7.57 1.41
CA GLY A 28 7.64 6.70 0.27
C GLY A 28 7.82 5.22 0.59
N LYS A 29 8.23 4.87 1.83
CA LYS A 29 8.48 3.51 2.32
C LYS A 29 7.23 2.64 2.35
N TYR A 30 6.07 3.22 2.60
CA TYR A 30 4.79 2.49 2.60
C TYR A 30 4.19 2.31 1.20
N VAL A 31 4.60 3.13 0.23
CA VAL A 31 4.09 3.11 -1.15
C VAL A 31 5.06 2.43 -2.12
N ALA A 32 6.35 2.36 -1.78
CA ALA A 32 7.32 1.52 -2.45
C ALA A 32 6.84 0.06 -2.41
N GLY A 33 6.51 -0.49 -3.58
CA GLY A 33 5.94 -1.83 -3.70
C GLY A 33 4.42 -1.94 -3.58
N LEU A 34 3.65 -0.86 -3.38
CA LEU A 34 2.17 -0.97 -3.36
C LEU A 34 1.62 -1.45 -4.71
N ARG A 35 2.18 -0.93 -5.81
CA ARG A 35 1.86 -1.38 -7.18
C ARG A 35 2.19 -2.86 -7.37
N GLU A 36 3.34 -3.29 -6.86
CA GLU A 36 3.79 -4.68 -6.91
C GLU A 36 2.89 -5.60 -6.07
N ARG A 37 2.44 -5.15 -4.88
CA ARG A 37 1.45 -5.85 -4.03
C ARG A 37 0.06 -5.95 -4.67
N LEU A 38 -0.33 -4.95 -5.46
CA LEU A 38 -1.57 -4.97 -6.26
C LEU A 38 -1.43 -5.82 -7.54
N GLY A 39 -0.33 -6.56 -7.71
CA GLY A 39 -0.10 -7.46 -8.84
C GLY A 39 0.44 -6.76 -10.09
N ARG A 40 0.79 -5.47 -10.02
CA ARG A 40 1.41 -4.75 -11.13
C ARG A 40 2.92 -4.99 -11.10
N LEU A 41 3.38 -5.94 -11.90
CA LEU A 41 4.80 -6.18 -12.10
C LEU A 41 5.47 -4.94 -12.73
N PRO A 42 6.73 -4.65 -12.36
CA PRO A 42 7.55 -3.70 -13.11
C PRO A 42 7.81 -4.23 -14.52
N GLU A 43 8.08 -3.32 -15.47
CA GLU A 43 8.60 -3.73 -16.77
C GLU A 43 9.98 -4.35 -16.58
N ILE A 44 10.07 -5.66 -16.80
CA ILE A 44 11.33 -6.39 -16.74
C ILE A 44 11.70 -6.75 -18.17
N ASP A 45 12.82 -6.21 -18.64
CA ASP A 45 13.41 -6.59 -19.92
C ASP A 45 14.00 -7.99 -19.80
N THR A 46 13.25 -8.99 -20.28
CA THR A 46 13.61 -10.40 -20.14
C THR A 46 14.71 -10.84 -21.11
N LYS A 47 15.03 -10.03 -22.15
CA LYS A 47 16.00 -10.36 -23.22
C LYS A 47 15.90 -11.80 -23.73
N GLY A 48 14.68 -12.33 -23.81
CA GLY A 48 14.41 -13.70 -24.26
C GLY A 48 14.72 -14.81 -23.24
N ARG A 49 14.94 -14.49 -21.96
CA ARG A 49 15.21 -15.46 -20.88
C ARG A 49 13.96 -15.69 -20.03
N PRO A 50 13.75 -16.92 -19.51
CA PRO A 50 12.73 -17.15 -18.50
C PRO A 50 13.11 -16.38 -17.22
N VAL A 51 12.21 -15.50 -16.77
CA VAL A 51 12.39 -14.69 -15.55
C VAL A 51 11.32 -15.07 -14.54
N ILE A 52 11.74 -15.35 -13.31
CA ILE A 52 10.86 -15.54 -12.16
C ILE A 52 10.93 -14.27 -11.32
N TRP A 53 9.80 -13.61 -11.13
CA TRP A 53 9.70 -12.44 -10.27
C TRP A 53 9.20 -12.84 -8.89
N LEU A 54 9.95 -12.45 -7.86
CA LEU A 54 9.66 -12.74 -6.46
C LEU A 54 9.52 -11.41 -5.71
N HIS A 55 8.34 -11.15 -5.16
CA HIS A 55 8.11 -9.98 -4.31
C HIS A 55 8.45 -10.31 -2.86
N CYS A 56 9.63 -9.91 -2.41
CA CYS A 56 10.03 -10.06 -1.02
C CYS A 56 9.67 -8.81 -0.22
N VAL A 57 8.88 -8.96 0.85
CA VAL A 57 8.58 -7.88 1.80
C VAL A 57 9.28 -8.17 3.12
N SER A 58 10.03 -7.21 3.64
CA SER A 58 10.57 -7.28 5.01
C SER A 58 9.48 -6.88 6.00
N VAL A 59 9.24 -7.72 7.01
CA VAL A 59 8.27 -7.46 8.08
C VAL A 59 8.80 -6.51 9.15
N GLY A 60 10.10 -6.20 9.14
CA GLY A 60 10.75 -5.34 10.14
C GLY A 60 10.75 -5.98 11.52
N GLU A 61 11.92 -6.45 11.97
CA GLU A 61 12.20 -6.57 13.41
C GLU A 61 12.54 -5.20 14.00
#